data_AF-A0A067XRR4-F1
#
_entry.id   AF-A0A067XRR4-F1
#
_cell.length_a   1.000
_cell.length_b   1.000
_cell.length_c   1.000
_cell.angle_alpha   90.00
_cell.angle_beta   90.00
_cell.angle_gamma   90.00
#
_symmetry.space_group_name_H-M   'P 1'
#
loop_
_entity.id
_entity.type
_entity.pdbx_description
1 polymer ?
#
loop_
_entity_poly.entity_id
_entity_poly.type
_entity_poly.pdbx_seq_one_letter_code
_entity_poly.pdbx_strand_id
1 'polypeptide(L)'
;MTMKEARDIKQLGDIEEALRFLKIGGNVIQEFTPGLLCLLKEMMKFSRMVSAMAPVSPLLPSRFHIAELNNLAVLNQMLHQVVVSAKQRFRLKLRIIATGVKITSGYLLTRIHRVLDRRSSTEQEWEEIVNAGQDFQQLTTESVESFRNLMGALPSGLANQLAENLRMRPSTPSLPTTSGGPA
;
A
#
# COMPACT_ATOMS: atom_id res chain seq x y z
N MET A 1 -5.25 0.27 -10.98
CA MET A 1 -6.17 0.50 -12.12
C MET A 1 -6.28 2.00 -12.43
N THR A 2 -6.56 2.87 -11.46
CA THR A 2 -6.86 4.31 -11.68
C THR A 2 -5.74 5.19 -12.27
N MET A 3 -4.46 4.99 -11.93
CA MET A 3 -3.39 5.91 -12.37
C MET A 3 -2.99 5.74 -13.84
N LYS A 4 -3.05 4.50 -14.34
CA LYS A 4 -2.78 4.20 -15.75
C LYS A 4 -3.89 4.76 -16.64
N GLU A 5 -5.14 4.58 -16.22
CA GLU A 5 -6.31 5.11 -16.92
C GLU A 5 -6.25 6.64 -17.03
N ALA A 6 -5.85 7.34 -15.96
CA ALA A 6 -5.65 8.78 -15.99
C ALA A 6 -4.60 9.20 -17.06
N ARG A 7 -3.49 8.47 -17.18
CA ARG A 7 -2.48 8.72 -18.23
C ARG A 7 -3.01 8.42 -19.62
N ASP A 8 -3.74 7.32 -19.80
CA ASP A 8 -4.30 6.92 -21.09
C ASP A 8 -5.30 8.00 -21.58
N ILE A 9 -6.13 8.54 -20.69
CA ILE A 9 -7.05 9.67 -20.99
C ILE A 9 -6.28 10.94 -21.37
N LYS A 10 -5.18 11.27 -20.67
CA LYS A 10 -4.31 12.39 -21.04
C LYS A 10 -3.76 12.21 -22.47
N GLN A 11 -3.33 11.01 -22.84
CA GLN A 11 -2.77 10.73 -24.17
C GLN A 11 -3.81 10.89 -25.28
N LEU A 12 -5.09 10.77 -24.97
CA LEU A 12 -6.21 11.08 -25.87
C LEU A 12 -6.49 12.59 -25.99
N GLY A 13 -5.79 13.44 -25.23
CA GLY A 13 -5.90 14.90 -25.26
C GLY A 13 -6.86 15.50 -24.24
N ASP A 14 -7.57 14.70 -23.45
CA ASP A 14 -8.51 15.18 -22.44
C ASP A 14 -7.82 15.34 -21.07
N ILE A 15 -7.08 16.44 -20.93
CA ILE A 15 -6.32 16.71 -19.70
C ILE A 15 -7.21 16.94 -18.47
N GLU A 16 -8.40 17.53 -18.63
CA GLU A 16 -9.29 17.82 -17.51
C GLU A 16 -9.89 16.53 -16.94
N GLU A 17 -10.30 15.60 -17.80
CA GLU A 17 -10.78 14.29 -17.35
C GLU A 17 -9.64 13.47 -16.75
N ALA A 18 -8.44 13.51 -17.33
CA ALA A 18 -7.26 12.87 -16.77
C ALA A 18 -6.95 13.34 -15.34
N LEU A 19 -6.98 14.66 -15.10
CA LEU A 19 -6.78 15.23 -13.76
C LEU A 19 -7.90 14.82 -12.79
N ARG A 20 -9.15 14.70 -13.27
CA ARG A 20 -10.26 14.21 -12.44
C ARG A 20 -10.03 12.76 -11.99
N PHE A 21 -9.66 11.87 -12.90
CA PHE A 21 -9.32 10.48 -12.58
C PHE A 21 -8.13 10.41 -11.61
N LEU A 22 -7.12 11.24 -11.81
CA LEU A 22 -5.95 11.33 -10.93
C LEU A 22 -6.34 11.75 -9.51
N LYS A 23 -7.24 12.73 -9.38
CA LYS A 23 -7.79 13.19 -8.09
C LYS A 23 -8.57 12.08 -7.39
N ILE A 24 -9.44 11.37 -8.11
CA ILE A 24 -10.19 10.22 -7.56
C ILE A 24 -9.22 9.14 -7.06
N GLY A 25 -8.22 8.80 -7.87
CA GLY A 25 -7.18 7.84 -7.48
C GLY A 25 -6.42 8.27 -6.22
N GLY A 26 -6.08 9.56 -6.12
CA GLY A 26 -5.45 10.13 -4.93
C GLY A 26 -6.31 9.96 -3.68
N ASN A 27 -7.59 10.33 -3.75
CA ASN A 27 -8.52 10.20 -2.62
C ASN A 27 -8.65 8.73 -2.15
N VAL A 28 -8.80 7.80 -3.09
CA VAL A 28 -8.88 6.36 -2.77
C VAL A 28 -7.63 5.90 -2.02
N ILE A 29 -6.44 6.30 -2.46
CA ILE A 29 -5.18 5.92 -1.81
C ILE A 29 -5.08 6.55 -0.42
N GLN A 30 -5.48 7.82 -0.27
CA GLN A 30 -5.48 8.51 1.01
C GLN A 30 -6.41 7.84 2.03
N GLU A 31 -7.61 7.43 1.62
CA GLU A 31 -8.59 6.75 2.49
C GLU A 31 -8.19 5.30 2.80
N PHE A 32 -7.62 4.59 1.83
CA PHE A 32 -7.27 3.17 1.98
C PHE A 32 -6.00 2.94 2.81
N THR A 33 -4.99 3.82 2.67
CA THR A 33 -3.66 3.63 3.27
C THR A 33 -3.69 3.39 4.79
N PRO A 34 -4.42 4.16 5.61
CA PRO A 34 -4.48 3.93 7.05
C PRO A 34 -5.04 2.55 7.41
N GLY A 35 -6.05 2.07 6.69
CA GLY A 35 -6.64 0.75 6.88
C GLY A 35 -5.65 -0.37 6.57
N LEU A 36 -4.92 -0.25 5.46
CA LEU A 36 -3.88 -1.21 5.10
C LEU A 36 -2.74 -1.25 6.12
N LEU A 37 -2.27 -0.09 6.61
CA LEU A 37 -1.24 -0.03 7.65
C LEU A 37 -1.72 -0.62 8.98
N CYS A 38 -3.00 -0.42 9.32
CA CYS A 38 -3.61 -1.04 10.49
C CYS A 38 -3.64 -2.57 10.36
N LEU A 39 -4.07 -3.09 9.21
CA LEU A 39 -4.06 -4.52 8.91
C LEU A 39 -2.66 -5.11 9.09
N LEU A 40 -1.63 -4.51 8.48
CA LEU A 40 -0.25 -4.97 8.60
C LEU A 40 0.26 -4.96 10.05
N LYS A 41 -0.17 -3.98 10.86
CA LYS A 41 0.14 -3.92 12.30
C LYS A 41 -0.50 -5.08 13.06
N GLU A 42 -1.76 -5.39 12.80
CA GLU A 42 -2.43 -6.53 13.44
C GLU A 42 -1.80 -7.86 13.00
N MET A 43 -1.51 -8.02 11.69
CA MET A 43 -0.81 -9.20 11.18
C MET A 43 0.54 -9.41 11.88
N MET A 44 1.31 -8.35 12.13
CA MET A 44 2.55 -8.44 12.90
C MET A 44 2.32 -8.94 14.34
N LYS A 45 1.24 -8.54 15.01
CA LYS A 45 0.93 -9.03 16.38
C LYS A 45 0.59 -10.52 16.35
N PHE A 46 -0.35 -10.92 15.50
CA PHE A 46 -0.81 -12.32 15.41
C PHE A 46 0.28 -13.26 14.90
N SER A 47 1.22 -12.78 14.09
CA SER A 47 2.39 -13.58 13.66
C SER A 47 3.26 -14.09 14.83
N ARG A 48 3.18 -13.47 16.01
CA ARG A 48 3.91 -13.91 17.22
C ARG A 48 3.23 -15.10 17.88
N MET A 49 1.94 -15.28 17.65
CA MET A 49 1.10 -16.32 18.27
C MET A 49 1.01 -17.61 17.44
N VAL A 50 1.59 -17.59 16.23
CA VAL A 50 1.62 -18.76 15.35
C VAL A 50 2.73 -19.72 15.78
N SER A 51 2.41 -21.01 15.89
CA SER A 51 3.35 -22.08 16.29
C SER A 51 4.36 -22.42 15.19
N ALA A 52 3.94 -22.45 13.92
CA ALA A 52 4.79 -22.68 12.76
C ALA A 52 4.33 -21.81 11.58
N MET A 53 5.27 -21.17 10.90
CA MET A 53 5.00 -20.40 9.68
C MET A 53 5.52 -21.17 8.47
N ALA A 54 4.73 -21.20 7.40
CA ALA A 54 5.22 -21.65 6.11
C ALA A 54 6.39 -20.74 5.65
N PRO A 55 7.37 -21.27 4.90
CA PRO A 55 8.37 -20.43 4.24
C PRO A 55 7.68 -19.39 3.36
N VAL A 56 8.10 -18.13 3.49
CA VAL A 56 7.50 -17.02 2.73
C VAL A 56 8.51 -16.50 1.73
N SER A 57 8.06 -16.30 0.49
CA SER A 57 8.89 -15.74 -0.57
C SER A 57 9.32 -14.31 -0.22
N PRO A 58 10.61 -13.97 -0.41
CA PRO A 58 11.07 -12.60 -0.24
C PRO A 58 10.40 -11.68 -1.25
N LEU A 59 10.24 -10.40 -0.88
CA LEU A 59 9.90 -9.37 -1.85
C LEU A 59 10.97 -9.29 -2.93
N LEU A 60 10.56 -9.27 -4.20
CA LEU A 60 11.47 -9.20 -5.34
C LEU A 60 11.82 -7.75 -5.65
N PRO A 61 13.10 -7.34 -5.57
CA PRO A 61 13.50 -5.94 -5.79
C PRO A 61 13.20 -5.41 -7.19
N SER A 62 13.28 -6.29 -8.19
CA SER A 62 13.04 -5.96 -9.60
C SER A 62 11.60 -5.55 -9.92
N ARG A 63 10.70 -5.58 -8.93
CA ARG A 63 9.29 -5.21 -9.08
C ARG A 63 8.98 -3.79 -8.59
N PHE A 64 9.97 -3.07 -8.09
CA PHE A 64 9.80 -1.73 -7.54
C PHE A 64 10.57 -0.69 -8.36
N HIS A 65 9.90 0.40 -8.71
CA HIS A 65 10.46 1.50 -9.47
C HIS A 65 11.01 2.60 -8.57
N ILE A 66 10.47 2.77 -7.36
CA ILE A 66 10.99 3.69 -6.35
C ILE A 66 12.28 3.11 -5.75
N ALA A 67 13.37 3.87 -5.82
CA ALA A 67 14.71 3.44 -5.38
C ALA A 67 14.73 3.03 -3.90
N GLU A 68 14.01 3.73 -3.03
CA GLU A 68 13.89 3.41 -1.61
C GLU A 68 13.21 2.05 -1.39
N LEU A 69 12.19 1.70 -2.17
CA LEU A 69 11.54 0.39 -2.10
C LEU A 69 12.44 -0.72 -2.63
N ASN A 70 13.15 -0.44 -3.71
CA ASN A 70 14.13 -1.37 -4.28
C ASN A 70 15.22 -1.69 -3.24
N ASN A 71 15.80 -0.67 -2.61
CA ASN A 71 16.79 -0.84 -1.54
C ASN A 71 16.24 -1.65 -0.35
N LEU A 72 14.98 -1.40 0.04
CA LEU A 72 14.33 -2.18 1.09
C LEU A 72 14.11 -3.64 0.69
N ALA A 73 13.75 -3.91 -0.56
CA ALA A 73 13.59 -5.26 -1.07
C ALA A 73 14.93 -6.00 -1.19
N VAL A 74 16.01 -5.33 -1.62
CA VAL A 74 17.37 -5.89 -1.63
C VAL A 74 17.79 -6.25 -0.20
N LEU A 75 17.58 -5.34 0.74
CA LEU A 75 17.86 -5.58 2.16
C LEU A 75 17.02 -6.74 2.71
N ASN A 76 15.75 -6.88 2.29
CA ASN A 76 14.94 -8.04 2.63
C ASN A 76 15.59 -9.34 2.13
N GLN A 77 16.02 -9.37 0.88
CA GLN A 77 16.61 -10.56 0.26
C GLN A 77 17.91 -10.97 0.94
N MET A 78 18.77 -10.00 1.29
CA MET A 78 19.98 -10.24 2.07
C MET A 78 19.66 -10.76 3.47
N LEU A 79 18.70 -10.13 4.15
CA LEU A 79 18.29 -10.56 5.49
C LEU A 79 17.60 -11.93 5.47
N HIS A 80 16.94 -12.32 4.39
CA HIS A 80 16.41 -13.68 4.26
C HIS A 80 17.50 -14.76 4.37
N GLN A 81 18.73 -14.46 3.94
CA GLN A 81 19.88 -15.36 4.06
C GLN A 81 20.45 -15.42 5.49
N VAL A 82 20.31 -14.35 6.28
CA VAL A 82 20.81 -14.25 7.66
C VAL A 82 19.78 -14.71 8.70
N VAL A 83 18.50 -14.46 8.43
CA VAL A 83 17.41 -14.78 9.35
C VAL A 83 17.13 -16.27 9.30
N VAL A 84 17.28 -16.93 10.45
CA VAL A 84 17.26 -18.40 10.54
C VAL A 84 15.83 -18.98 10.54
N SER A 85 14.83 -18.25 11.05
CA SER A 85 13.46 -18.78 11.18
C SER A 85 12.44 -18.18 10.21
N ALA A 86 11.51 -19.00 9.72
CA ALA A 86 10.39 -18.59 8.88
C ALA A 86 9.53 -17.48 9.51
N LYS A 87 9.33 -17.52 10.84
CA LYS A 87 8.58 -16.48 11.58
C LYS A 87 9.27 -15.12 11.53
N GLN A 88 10.59 -15.08 11.71
CA GLN A 88 11.35 -13.84 11.64
C GLN A 88 11.33 -13.27 10.21
N ARG A 89 11.50 -14.12 9.18
CA ARG A 89 11.39 -13.72 7.77
C ARG A 89 10.02 -13.14 7.44
N PHE A 90 8.95 -13.77 7.92
CA PHE A 90 7.59 -13.26 7.74
C PHE A 90 7.40 -11.88 8.38
N ARG A 91 7.83 -11.70 9.63
CA ARG A 91 7.74 -10.40 10.31
C ARG A 91 8.56 -9.31 9.62
N LEU A 92 9.73 -9.67 9.11
CA LEU A 92 10.56 -8.76 8.33
C LEU A 92 9.83 -8.33 7.05
N LYS A 93 9.27 -9.28 6.29
CA LYS A 93 8.45 -9.01 5.11
C LYS A 93 7.31 -8.04 5.45
N LEU A 94 6.54 -8.30 6.51
CA LEU A 94 5.45 -7.40 6.92
C LEU A 94 5.92 -5.98 7.26
N ARG A 95 7.06 -5.85 7.95
CA ARG A 95 7.63 -4.55 8.27
C ARG A 95 8.03 -3.79 7.02
N ILE A 96 8.64 -4.48 6.05
CA ILE A 96 9.06 -3.87 4.79
C ILE A 96 7.85 -3.46 3.96
N ILE A 97 6.81 -4.29 3.89
CA ILE A 97 5.54 -3.92 3.23
C ILE A 97 4.95 -2.68 3.90
N ALA A 98 4.86 -2.63 5.23
CA ALA A 98 4.28 -1.49 5.94
C ALA A 98 5.07 -0.18 5.71
N THR A 99 6.40 -0.26 5.76
CA THR A 99 7.27 0.86 5.42
C THR A 99 7.08 1.28 3.97
N GLY A 100 7.04 0.32 3.04
CA GLY A 100 6.85 0.58 1.63
C GLY A 100 5.52 1.24 1.32
N VAL A 101 4.42 0.77 1.94
CA VAL A 101 3.09 1.39 1.81
C VAL A 101 3.14 2.85 2.25
N LYS A 102 3.74 3.15 3.42
CA LYS A 102 3.85 4.51 3.95
C LYS A 102 4.65 5.44 3.02
N ILE A 103 5.79 4.96 2.52
CA ILE A 103 6.65 5.74 1.60
C ILE A 103 5.91 6.00 0.30
N THR A 104 5.39 4.95 -0.33
CA THR A 104 4.77 5.02 -1.65
C THR A 104 3.52 5.87 -1.64
N SER A 105 2.65 5.71 -0.63
CA SER A 105 1.43 6.51 -0.51
C SER A 105 1.76 8.00 -0.35
N GLY A 106 2.73 8.35 0.51
CA GLY A 106 3.14 9.74 0.72
C GLY A 106 3.74 10.36 -0.54
N TYR A 107 4.63 9.63 -1.21
CA TYR A 107 5.25 10.03 -2.48
C TYR A 107 4.21 10.26 -3.58
N LEU A 108 3.30 9.30 -3.75
CA LEU A 108 2.25 9.33 -4.76
C LEU A 108 1.27 10.49 -4.53
N LEU A 109 0.79 10.67 -3.30
CA LEU A 109 -0.12 11.78 -2.97
C LEU A 109 0.54 13.15 -3.18
N THR A 110 1.81 13.30 -2.78
CA THR A 110 2.55 14.56 -2.99
C THR A 110 2.64 14.91 -4.47
N ARG A 111 2.90 13.92 -5.32
CA ARG A 111 3.02 14.11 -6.78
C ARG A 111 1.70 14.37 -7.45
N ILE A 112 0.65 13.65 -7.05
CA ILE A 112 -0.72 13.90 -7.53
C ILE A 112 -1.12 15.34 -7.22
N HIS A 113 -0.95 15.81 -5.98
CA HIS A 113 -1.26 17.20 -5.63
C HIS A 113 -0.47 18.19 -6.48
N ARG A 114 0.84 17.98 -6.66
CA ARG A 114 1.67 18.85 -7.51
C ARG A 114 1.20 18.91 -8.97
N VAL A 115 0.80 17.78 -9.56
CA VAL A 115 0.29 17.72 -10.94
C VAL A 115 -1.08 18.39 -11.04
N LEU A 116 -1.96 18.20 -10.05
CA LEU A 116 -3.27 18.87 -9.97
C LEU A 116 -3.13 20.40 -9.84
N ASP A 117 -2.28 20.87 -8.94
CA ASP A 117 -2.08 22.30 -8.67
C ASP A 117 -1.50 23.03 -9.87
N ARG A 118 -0.52 22.41 -10.55
CA ARG A 118 0.15 23.00 -11.72
C ARG A 118 -0.56 22.71 -13.03
N ARG A 119 -1.60 21.87 -13.02
CA ARG A 119 -2.24 21.30 -14.21
C ARG A 119 -1.21 20.79 -15.22
N SER A 120 -0.20 20.08 -14.71
CA SER A 120 0.99 19.73 -15.50
C SER A 120 0.63 18.73 -16.60
N SER A 121 1.06 19.01 -17.82
CA SER A 121 0.98 18.09 -18.97
C SER A 121 2.29 17.33 -19.23
N THR A 122 3.30 17.54 -18.38
CA THR A 122 4.65 16.99 -18.55
C THR A 122 4.65 15.46 -18.45
N GLU A 123 5.00 14.76 -19.52
CA GLU A 123 4.91 13.30 -19.59
C GLU A 123 5.68 12.59 -18.45
N GLN A 124 6.86 13.09 -18.10
CA GLN A 124 7.66 12.53 -17.01
C GLN A 124 6.94 12.52 -15.65
N GLU A 125 6.24 13.60 -15.29
CA GLU A 125 5.54 13.66 -14.00
C GLU A 125 4.39 12.64 -13.95
N TRP A 126 3.74 12.37 -15.09
CA TRP A 126 2.68 11.36 -15.20
C TRP A 126 3.24 9.93 -15.17
N GLU A 127 4.38 9.68 -15.83
CA GLU A 127 5.06 8.38 -15.75
C GLU A 127 5.49 8.04 -14.33
N GLU A 128 6.05 9.01 -13.59
CA GLU A 128 6.45 8.83 -12.21
C GLU A 128 5.24 8.49 -11.30
N ILE A 129 4.07 9.09 -11.57
CA ILE A 129 2.82 8.77 -10.87
C ILE A 129 2.34 7.35 -11.21
N VAL A 130 2.37 6.96 -12.48
CA VAL A 130 1.97 5.61 -12.90
C VAL A 130 2.86 4.56 -12.25
N ASN A 131 4.18 4.76 -12.27
CA ASN A 131 5.15 3.84 -11.68
C ASN A 131 4.94 3.71 -10.16
N ALA A 132 4.77 4.82 -9.46
CA ALA A 132 4.46 4.79 -8.02
C ALA A 132 3.10 4.14 -7.72
N GLY A 133 2.11 4.31 -8.61
CA GLY A 133 0.82 3.62 -8.53
C GLY A 133 0.95 2.10 -8.68
N GLN A 134 1.83 1.64 -9.58
CA GLN A 134 2.13 0.21 -9.74
C GLN A 134 2.83 -0.35 -8.51
N ASP A 135 3.81 0.36 -7.96
CA ASP A 135 4.51 -0.03 -6.73
C ASP A 135 3.52 -0.16 -5.55
N PHE A 136 2.57 0.77 -5.41
CA PHE A 136 1.52 0.71 -4.39
C PHE A 136 0.59 -0.50 -4.57
N GLN A 137 0.22 -0.81 -5.81
CA GLN A 137 -0.59 -1.99 -6.14
C GLN A 137 0.17 -3.29 -5.82
N GLN A 138 1.46 -3.36 -6.10
CA GLN A 138 2.29 -4.51 -5.74
C GLN A 138 2.34 -4.71 -4.22
N LEU A 139 2.56 -3.64 -3.45
CA LEU A 139 2.57 -3.70 -1.98
C LEU A 139 1.23 -4.16 -1.40
N THR A 140 0.13 -3.71 -1.99
CA THR A 140 -1.23 -4.15 -1.59
C THR A 140 -1.42 -5.65 -1.88
N THR A 141 -0.96 -6.12 -3.03
CA THR A 141 -1.02 -7.54 -3.42
C THR A 141 -0.23 -8.41 -2.46
N GLU A 142 1.01 -8.01 -2.15
CA GLU A 142 1.88 -8.70 -1.18
C GLU A 142 1.30 -8.71 0.23
N SER A 143 0.55 -7.67 0.61
CA SER A 143 -0.16 -7.59 1.88
C SER A 143 -1.27 -8.65 1.97
N VAL A 144 -2.08 -8.78 0.91
CA VAL A 144 -3.17 -9.77 0.83
C VAL A 144 -2.62 -11.19 0.83
N GLU A 145 -1.55 -11.45 0.08
CA GLU A 145 -0.89 -12.77 0.08
C GLU A 145 -0.34 -13.10 1.48
N SER A 146 0.31 -12.14 2.12
CA SER A 146 0.82 -12.31 3.48
C SER A 146 -0.29 -12.54 4.50
N PHE A 147 -1.46 -11.91 4.31
CA PHE A 147 -2.65 -12.14 5.14
C PHE A 147 -3.19 -13.56 4.97
N ARG A 148 -3.32 -14.05 3.74
CA ARG A 148 -3.75 -15.44 3.45
C ARG A 148 -2.81 -16.45 4.11
N ASN A 149 -1.50 -16.23 4.00
CA ASN A 149 -0.50 -17.10 4.62
C ASN A 149 -0.61 -17.09 6.15
N LEU A 150 -0.86 -15.92 6.77
CA LEU A 150 -1.09 -15.84 8.21
C LEU A 150 -2.37 -16.56 8.63
N MET A 151 -3.47 -16.36 7.92
CA MET A 151 -4.75 -17.02 8.21
C MET A 151 -4.66 -18.55 8.11
N GLY A 152 -3.94 -19.07 7.12
CA GLY A 152 -3.69 -20.51 6.98
C GLY A 152 -2.81 -21.11 8.08
N ALA A 153 -2.00 -20.28 8.74
CA ALA A 153 -1.11 -20.71 9.82
C ALA A 153 -1.68 -20.50 11.23
N LEU A 154 -2.76 -19.73 11.37
CA LEU A 154 -3.41 -19.44 12.65
C LEU A 154 -4.38 -20.56 13.06
N PRO A 155 -4.42 -20.93 14.36
CA PRO A 155 -5.55 -21.69 14.91
C PRO A 155 -6.87 -20.93 14.71
N SER A 156 -7.97 -21.65 14.49
CA SER A 156 -9.28 -21.08 14.15
C SER A 156 -9.77 -20.01 15.13
N GLY A 157 -9.49 -20.16 16.43
CA GLY A 157 -9.85 -19.15 17.44
C GLY A 157 -9.11 -17.82 17.27
N LEU A 158 -7.81 -17.86 16.96
CA LEU A 158 -7.01 -16.65 16.71
C LEU A 158 -7.32 -16.02 15.34
N ALA A 159 -7.64 -16.85 14.34
CA ALA A 159 -8.10 -16.37 13.03
C ALA A 159 -9.40 -15.56 13.15
N ASN A 160 -10.36 -16.05 13.96
CA ASN A 160 -11.61 -15.34 14.25
C ASN A 160 -11.37 -14.03 15.02
N GLN A 161 -10.47 -14.04 16.02
CA GLN A 161 -10.09 -12.81 16.74
C GLN A 161 -9.42 -11.76 15.83
N LEU A 162 -8.56 -12.19 14.91
CA LEU A 162 -7.97 -11.29 13.92
C LEU A 162 -9.05 -10.67 13.02
N ALA A 163 -9.98 -11.48 12.51
CA ALA A 163 -11.09 -10.99 11.70
C ALA A 163 -11.98 -9.99 12.45
N GLU A 164 -12.27 -10.26 13.73
CA GLU A 164 -13.07 -9.38 14.58
C GLU A 164 -12.37 -8.04 14.84
N ASN A 165 -11.08 -8.07 15.15
CA ASN A 165 -10.28 -6.86 15.36
C ASN A 165 -10.21 -5.97 14.11
N LEU A 166 -10.29 -6.58 12.92
CA LEU A 166 -10.33 -5.85 11.65
C LEU A 166 -11.72 -5.27 11.34
N ARG A 167 -12.80 -5.92 11.80
CA ARG A 167 -14.18 -5.43 11.66
C ARG A 167 -14.51 -4.30 12.63
N MET A 168 -13.98 -4.36 13.85
CA MET A 168 -14.30 -3.42 14.93
C MET A 168 -13.57 -2.07 14.83
N ARG A 169 -12.66 -1.88 13.87
CA ARG A 169 -12.07 -0.58 13.58
C ARG A 169 -12.76 0.05 12.38
N PRO A 170 -13.64 1.06 12.57
CA PRO A 170 -14.13 1.81 11.43
C PRO A 170 -12.93 2.46 10.73
N SER A 171 -12.84 2.27 9.40
CA SER A 171 -12.15 3.22 8.54
C SER A 171 -12.78 4.58 8.86
N THR A 172 -12.06 5.47 9.52
CA THR A 172 -12.54 6.83 9.77
C THR A 172 -12.20 7.67 8.54
N PRO A 173 -13.15 7.99 7.64
CA PRO A 173 -13.03 9.21 6.87
C PRO A 173 -13.46 10.33 7.82
N SER A 174 -12.50 11.08 8.34
CA SER A 174 -12.80 12.40 8.88
C SER A 174 -13.18 13.30 7.69
N LEU A 175 -14.47 13.33 7.36
CA LEU A 175 -15.05 14.38 6.51
C LEU A 175 -14.97 15.72 7.27
N PRO A 176 -14.58 16.81 6.61
CA PRO A 176 -14.71 18.14 7.20
C PRO A 176 -16.20 18.44 7.37
N THR A 177 -16.58 18.80 8.59
CA THR A 177 -17.90 19.34 8.91
C THR A 177 -18.07 20.64 8.11
N THR A 178 -18.70 20.56 6.94
CA THR A 178 -19.31 21.72 6.30
C THR A 178 -20.53 22.12 7.11
N SER A 179 -20.32 22.92 8.15
CA SER A 179 -21.39 23.73 8.73
C SER A 179 -21.60 24.95 7.83
N GLY A 180 -22.55 24.83 6.90
CA GLY A 180 -23.08 25.97 6.14
C GLY A 180 -24.36 26.51 6.77
N GLY A 181 -24.28 27.76 7.25
CA GLY A 181 -25.34 28.78 7.35
C GLY A 181 -26.51 28.55 8.33
N PRO A 182 -27.43 29.53 8.53
CA PRO A 182 -27.45 30.92 8.05
C PRO A 182 -27.78 31.97 9.17
N ALA A 183 -27.44 33.24 8.93
CA ALA A 183 -28.21 34.46 9.29
C ALA A 183 -27.43 35.70 8.85
#